data_AF-A0A7Y2MM97-F1
#
_entry.id   AF-A0A7Y2MM97-F1
#
_cell.length_a   1.000
_cell.length_b   1.000
_cell.length_c   1.000
_cell.angle_alpha   90.00
_cell.angle_beta   90.00
_cell.angle_gamma   90.00
#
_symmetry.space_group_name_H-M   'P 1'
#
loop_
_entity.id
_entity.type
_entity.pdbx_description
1 polymer ?
#
loop_
_entity_poly.entity_id
_entity_poly.type
_entity_poly.pdbx_seq_one_letter_code
_entity_poly.pdbx_strand_id
1 'polypeptide(L)'
;MEKKKQLTSGEIEKLFDFVRSKNVPYKDVQYEIVDHLASGIEEIQSEEPGISFEKALAKIYSKFPITGFAVLQLEKEKYIKSYWRKRLGKYMLKFFQLPRIILTILLFLILFKIFTIYGWMSVWISGISCLIVMFYSIKRSNWLSSHSDNYLIIKSFNSSIRFYVIFILVLTWFIGQPMGIDLYNHSEGSAVFLNYFFSIVYALAWIFTLASFDIFPGMLKKEIDEKYGHLGLLV
;
A
#
# COMPACT_ATOMS: atom_id res chain seq x y z
N MET A 1 -41.96 -13.81 9.36
CA MET A 1 -40.62 -13.23 9.14
C MET A 1 -40.24 -12.53 10.43
N GLU A 2 -39.46 -13.18 11.31
CA GLU A 2 -38.97 -12.53 12.53
C GLU A 2 -38.08 -11.35 12.14
N LYS A 3 -38.43 -10.16 12.65
CA LYS A 3 -37.58 -8.97 12.53
C LYS A 3 -36.30 -9.25 13.33
N LYS A 4 -35.18 -9.44 12.63
CA LYS A 4 -33.85 -9.45 13.25
C LYS A 4 -33.71 -8.15 14.06
N LYS A 5 -33.55 -8.27 15.38
CA LYS A 5 -33.45 -7.12 16.28
C LYS A 5 -32.13 -6.42 16.01
N GLN A 6 -32.17 -5.31 15.30
CA GLN A 6 -30.99 -4.50 15.01
C GLN A 6 -30.64 -3.62 16.21
N LEU A 7 -29.34 -3.48 16.48
CA LEU A 7 -28.86 -2.57 17.53
C LEU A 7 -29.22 -1.12 17.23
N THR A 8 -29.52 -0.37 18.28
CA THR A 8 -29.75 1.08 18.18
C THR A 8 -28.44 1.82 17.92
N SER A 9 -28.51 3.01 17.32
CA SER A 9 -27.31 3.83 17.06
C SER A 9 -26.51 4.13 18.33
N GLY A 10 -27.18 4.29 19.48
CA GLY A 10 -26.50 4.50 20.77
C GLY A 10 -25.76 3.27 21.30
N GLU A 11 -26.27 2.06 21.04
CA GLU A 11 -25.57 0.81 21.37
C GLU A 11 -24.34 0.62 20.47
N ILE A 12 -24.45 0.97 19.19
CA ILE A 12 -23.32 0.95 18.24
C ILE A 12 -22.23 1.93 18.68
N GLU A 13 -22.58 3.13 19.12
CA GLU A 13 -21.62 4.11 19.66
C GLU A 13 -20.89 3.58 20.90
N LYS A 14 -21.62 2.93 21.83
CA LYS A 14 -21.01 2.23 22.97
C LYS A 14 -20.01 1.16 22.53
N LEU A 15 -20.29 0.42 21.44
CA LEU A 15 -19.34 -0.55 20.90
C LEU A 15 -18.08 0.12 20.36
N PHE A 16 -18.20 1.26 19.67
CA PHE A 16 -17.03 2.03 19.22
C PHE A 16 -16.17 2.48 20.40
N ASP A 17 -16.78 3.02 21.46
CA ASP A 17 -16.04 3.44 22.65
C ASP A 17 -15.37 2.27 23.36
N PHE A 18 -16.06 1.13 23.44
CA PHE A 18 -15.47 -0.10 23.94
C PHE A 18 -14.24 -0.53 23.14
N VAL A 19 -14.33 -0.55 21.81
CA VAL A 19 -13.20 -0.95 20.94
C VAL A 19 -12.04 0.05 21.03
N ARG A 20 -12.33 1.37 21.08
CA ARG A 20 -11.32 2.41 21.30
C ARG A 20 -10.61 2.25 22.64
N SER A 21 -11.34 1.91 23.70
CA SER A 21 -10.77 1.68 25.04
C SER A 21 -9.77 0.51 25.08
N LYS A 22 -9.82 -0.39 24.09
CA LYS A 22 -8.91 -1.53 23.92
C LYS A 22 -7.71 -1.23 23.03
N ASN A 23 -7.39 0.05 22.81
CA ASN A 23 -6.23 0.53 22.05
C ASN A 23 -6.19 0.06 20.59
N VAL A 24 -7.34 -0.05 19.92
CA VAL A 24 -7.39 -0.30 18.48
C VAL A 24 -7.20 1.03 17.74
N PRO A 25 -6.07 1.29 17.07
CA PRO A 25 -5.72 2.63 16.60
C PRO A 25 -6.38 3.01 15.27
N TYR A 26 -6.79 2.03 14.45
CA TYR A 26 -7.25 2.26 13.09
C TYR A 26 -8.77 2.20 12.97
N LYS A 27 -9.38 3.22 12.36
CA LYS A 27 -10.83 3.34 12.18
C LYS A 27 -11.40 2.17 11.39
N ASP A 28 -10.85 1.84 10.23
CA ASP A 28 -11.32 0.72 9.41
C ASP A 28 -11.33 -0.63 10.17
N VAL A 29 -10.36 -0.84 11.07
CA VAL A 29 -10.34 -2.01 11.97
C VAL A 29 -11.39 -1.88 13.07
N GLN A 30 -11.59 -0.69 13.64
CA GLN A 30 -12.66 -0.46 14.63
C GLN A 30 -14.04 -0.78 14.04
N TYR A 31 -14.34 -0.31 12.83
CA TYR A 31 -15.61 -0.59 12.16
C TYR A 31 -15.85 -2.10 11.98
N GLU A 32 -14.83 -2.86 11.56
CA GLU A 32 -14.94 -4.31 11.39
C GLU A 32 -15.15 -5.04 12.72
N ILE A 33 -14.44 -4.63 13.78
CA ILE A 33 -14.64 -5.22 15.12
C ILE A 33 -16.05 -4.89 15.63
N VAL A 34 -16.51 -3.64 15.46
CA VAL A 34 -17.86 -3.23 15.89
C VAL A 34 -18.93 -4.01 15.13
N ASP A 35 -18.77 -4.23 13.82
CA ASP A 35 -19.70 -5.03 13.02
C ASP A 35 -19.77 -6.49 13.51
N HIS A 36 -18.62 -7.09 13.84
CA HIS A 36 -18.56 -8.42 14.44
C HIS A 36 -19.20 -8.49 15.83
N LEU A 37 -18.93 -7.50 16.69
CA LEU A 37 -19.53 -7.43 18.02
C LEU A 37 -21.05 -7.23 17.93
N ALA A 38 -21.50 -6.32 17.06
CA ALA A 38 -22.91 -6.05 16.83
C ALA A 38 -23.63 -7.31 16.37
N SER A 39 -23.13 -7.96 15.31
CA SER A 39 -23.69 -9.19 14.77
C SER A 39 -23.77 -10.30 15.82
N GLY A 40 -22.73 -10.47 16.64
CA GLY A 40 -22.74 -11.45 17.73
C GLY A 40 -23.75 -11.10 18.82
N ILE A 41 -23.94 -9.81 19.16
CA ILE A 41 -24.91 -9.39 20.18
C ILE A 41 -26.32 -9.68 19.68
N GLU A 42 -26.60 -9.37 18.42
CA GLU A 42 -27.89 -9.67 17.80
C GLU A 42 -28.20 -11.18 17.81
N GLU A 43 -27.20 -12.02 17.54
CA GLU A 43 -27.33 -13.49 17.60
C GLU A 43 -27.66 -13.94 19.03
N ILE A 44 -26.90 -13.48 20.03
CA ILE A 44 -27.16 -13.82 21.44
C ILE A 44 -28.51 -13.30 21.92
N GLN A 45 -28.93 -12.10 21.51
CA GLN A 45 -30.26 -11.59 21.85
C GLN A 45 -31.38 -12.32 21.12
N SER A 46 -31.11 -12.92 19.95
CA SER A 46 -32.05 -13.78 19.25
C SER A 46 -32.21 -15.12 19.96
N GLU A 47 -31.14 -15.69 20.49
CA GLU A 47 -31.15 -16.94 21.27
C GLU A 47 -31.71 -16.72 22.69
N GLU A 48 -31.42 -15.58 23.32
CA GLU A 48 -31.83 -15.23 24.68
C GLU A 48 -32.53 -13.84 24.71
N PRO A 49 -33.84 -13.73 24.36
CA PRO A 49 -34.54 -12.46 24.17
C PRO A 49 -34.58 -11.48 25.36
N GLY A 50 -34.21 -11.93 26.56
CA GLY A 50 -34.17 -11.13 27.80
C GLY A 50 -32.79 -10.68 28.25
N ILE A 51 -31.71 -11.03 27.54
CA ILE A 51 -30.35 -10.62 27.92
C ILE A 51 -30.14 -9.12 27.65
N SER A 52 -29.53 -8.42 28.61
CA SER A 52 -29.17 -7.01 28.41
C SER A 52 -28.00 -6.86 27.45
N PHE A 53 -27.90 -5.72 26.78
CA PHE A 53 -26.80 -5.39 25.87
C PHE A 53 -25.43 -5.57 26.54
N GLU A 54 -25.26 -5.07 27.76
CA GLU A 54 -23.99 -5.15 28.51
C GLU A 54 -23.60 -6.60 28.82
N LYS A 55 -24.58 -7.46 29.16
CA LYS A 55 -24.35 -8.88 29.41
C LYS A 55 -24.01 -9.63 28.12
N ALA A 56 -24.70 -9.32 27.02
CA ALA A 56 -24.41 -9.90 25.71
C ALA A 56 -22.99 -9.50 25.23
N LEU A 57 -22.63 -8.22 25.37
CA LEU A 57 -21.29 -7.73 25.05
C LEU A 57 -20.21 -8.44 25.89
N ALA A 58 -20.43 -8.59 27.20
CA ALA A 58 -19.49 -9.31 28.06
C ALA A 58 -19.35 -10.79 27.67
N LYS A 59 -20.45 -11.44 27.30
CA LYS A 59 -20.48 -12.85 26.85
C LYS A 59 -19.79 -13.06 25.50
N ILE A 60 -19.81 -12.06 24.61
CA ILE A 60 -19.07 -12.10 23.34
C ILE A 60 -17.61 -11.79 23.57
N TYR A 61 -17.33 -10.76 24.36
CA TYR A 61 -15.96 -10.35 24.66
C TYR A 61 -15.18 -11.46 25.38
N SER A 62 -15.84 -12.25 26.23
CA SER A 62 -15.21 -13.40 26.91
C SER A 62 -14.79 -14.53 25.97
N LYS A 63 -15.31 -14.57 24.73
CA LYS A 63 -14.86 -15.51 23.69
C LYS A 63 -13.54 -15.07 23.05
N PHE A 64 -13.13 -13.82 23.22
CA PHE A 64 -11.85 -13.35 22.70
C PHE A 64 -10.69 -13.83 23.59
N PRO A 65 -9.49 -14.01 23.01
CA PRO A 65 -8.30 -14.36 23.79
C PRO A 65 -7.98 -13.31 24.86
N ILE A 66 -7.14 -13.68 25.83
CA ILE A 66 -6.64 -12.75 26.88
C ILE A 66 -5.97 -11.51 26.27
N THR A 67 -5.38 -11.66 25.08
CA THR A 67 -4.78 -10.57 24.30
C THR A 67 -5.79 -9.59 23.68
N GLY A 68 -7.10 -9.83 23.86
CA GLY A 68 -8.18 -9.00 23.35
C GLY A 68 -8.18 -8.92 21.83
N PHE A 69 -8.19 -7.70 21.30
CA PHE A 69 -8.22 -7.44 19.85
C PHE A 69 -6.85 -7.41 19.18
N ALA A 70 -5.76 -7.55 19.94
CA ALA A 70 -4.40 -7.44 19.38
C ALA A 70 -4.12 -8.51 18.31
N VAL A 71 -4.56 -9.75 18.52
CA VAL A 71 -4.37 -10.85 17.56
C VAL A 71 -5.13 -10.58 16.27
N LEU A 72 -6.40 -10.14 16.37
CA LEU A 72 -7.21 -9.78 15.20
C LEU A 72 -6.58 -8.65 14.41
N GLN A 73 -6.06 -7.63 15.10
CA GLN A 73 -5.38 -6.52 14.45
C GLN A 73 -4.15 -7.02 13.69
N LEU A 74 -3.30 -7.84 14.30
CA LEU A 74 -2.10 -8.39 13.64
C LEU A 74 -2.45 -9.26 12.42
N GLU A 75 -3.49 -10.09 12.55
CA GLU A 75 -3.99 -10.90 11.44
C GLU A 75 -4.51 -10.01 10.30
N LYS A 76 -5.25 -8.95 10.63
CA LYS A 76 -5.74 -7.98 9.66
C LYS A 76 -4.61 -7.24 8.96
N GLU A 77 -3.60 -6.79 9.71
CA GLU A 77 -2.40 -6.16 9.15
C GLU A 77 -1.67 -7.10 8.18
N LYS A 78 -1.51 -8.37 8.55
CA LYS A 78 -0.90 -9.40 7.69
C LYS A 78 -1.72 -9.64 6.43
N TYR A 79 -3.04 -9.74 6.57
CA TYR A 79 -3.96 -9.88 5.45
C TYR A 79 -3.86 -8.68 4.49
N ILE A 80 -3.92 -7.45 5.00
CA ILE A 80 -3.85 -6.22 4.19
C ILE A 80 -2.49 -6.09 3.50
N LYS A 81 -1.39 -6.43 4.16
CA LYS A 81 -0.07 -6.48 3.50
C LYS A 81 -0.07 -7.48 2.33
N SER A 82 -0.61 -8.68 2.53
CA SER A 82 -0.71 -9.69 1.47
C SER A 82 -1.63 -9.25 0.33
N TYR A 83 -2.75 -8.60 0.68
CA TYR A 83 -3.69 -7.98 -0.25
C TYR A 83 -2.99 -6.96 -1.15
N TRP A 84 -2.23 -6.03 -0.57
CA TRP A 84 -1.54 -4.98 -1.31
C TRP A 84 -0.46 -5.52 -2.24
N ARG A 85 0.30 -6.54 -1.82
CA ARG A 85 1.28 -7.19 -2.73
C ARG A 85 0.62 -7.70 -4.00
N LYS A 86 -0.53 -8.37 -3.89
CA LYS A 86 -1.27 -8.87 -5.06
C LYS A 86 -1.88 -7.73 -5.87
N ARG A 87 -2.42 -6.71 -5.20
CA ARG A 87 -3.14 -5.61 -5.84
C ARG A 87 -2.20 -4.64 -6.57
N LEU A 88 -1.05 -4.31 -6.00
CA LEU A 88 -0.02 -3.49 -6.64
C LEU A 88 0.50 -4.15 -7.93
N GLY A 89 0.62 -5.47 -7.97
CA GLY A 89 0.92 -6.19 -9.21
C GLY A 89 -0.13 -5.96 -10.31
N LYS A 90 -1.42 -5.96 -9.95
CA LYS A 90 -2.50 -5.64 -10.90
C LYS A 90 -2.47 -4.17 -11.33
N TYR A 91 -2.16 -3.25 -10.43
CA TYR A 91 -1.99 -1.83 -10.76
C TYR A 91 -0.85 -1.61 -11.75
N MET A 92 0.25 -2.34 -11.56
CA MET A 92 1.38 -2.34 -12.49
C MET A 92 1.00 -2.83 -13.90
N LEU A 93 0.27 -3.94 -13.99
CA LEU A 93 -0.20 -4.44 -15.28
C LEU A 93 -1.17 -3.46 -15.96
N LYS A 94 -2.09 -2.84 -15.20
CA LYS A 94 -2.98 -1.79 -15.72
C LYS A 94 -2.22 -0.53 -16.14
N PHE A 95 -1.07 -0.25 -15.51
CA PHE A 95 -0.28 0.91 -15.86
C PHE A 95 0.41 0.76 -17.22
N PHE A 96 0.87 -0.44 -17.59
CA PHE A 96 1.46 -0.74 -18.91
C PHE A 96 0.40 -0.92 -20.01
N GLN A 97 -0.47 0.07 -20.17
CA GLN A 97 -1.38 0.20 -21.31
C GLN A 97 -0.92 1.33 -22.23
N LEU A 98 -1.21 1.22 -23.53
CA LEU A 98 -0.94 2.31 -24.48
C LEU A 98 -1.73 3.57 -24.08
N PRO A 99 -1.14 4.78 -24.14
CA PRO A 99 0.13 5.16 -24.78
C PRO A 99 1.37 5.07 -23.87
N ARG A 100 1.25 4.63 -22.62
CA ARG A 100 2.34 4.71 -21.62
C ARG A 100 3.54 3.83 -21.95
N ILE A 101 3.33 2.74 -22.68
CA ILE A 101 4.42 1.90 -23.22
C ILE A 101 5.32 2.71 -24.16
N ILE A 102 4.74 3.61 -24.97
CA ILE A 102 5.50 4.46 -25.90
C ILE A 102 6.39 5.42 -25.11
N LEU A 103 5.87 6.01 -24.02
CA LEU A 103 6.65 6.86 -23.12
C LEU A 103 7.80 6.09 -22.45
N THR A 104 7.56 4.84 -22.05
CA THR A 104 8.61 3.95 -21.52
C THR A 104 9.72 3.72 -22.53
N ILE A 105 9.36 3.43 -23.79
CA ILE A 105 10.33 3.22 -24.86
C ILE A 105 11.12 4.50 -25.13
N LEU A 106 10.44 5.65 -25.20
CA LEU A 106 11.10 6.95 -25.40
C LEU A 106 12.10 7.26 -24.28
N LEU A 107 11.69 7.08 -23.02
CA LEU A 107 12.55 7.31 -21.86
C LEU A 107 13.77 6.39 -21.88
N PHE A 108 13.56 5.11 -22.21
CA PHE A 108 14.65 4.14 -22.38
C PHE A 108 15.66 4.60 -23.43
N LEU A 109 15.22 5.05 -24.62
CA LEU A 109 16.12 5.51 -25.68
C LEU A 109 16.96 6.72 -25.25
N ILE A 110 16.36 7.66 -24.50
CA ILE A 110 17.06 8.83 -23.96
C ILE A 110 18.12 8.39 -22.94
N LEU A 111 17.74 7.54 -21.98
CA LEU A 111 18.64 7.04 -20.94
C LEU A 111 19.80 6.23 -21.55
N PHE A 112 19.52 5.37 -22.53
CA PHE A 112 20.55 4.60 -23.23
C PHE A 112 21.59 5.52 -23.88
N LYS A 113 21.15 6.59 -24.55
CA LYS A 113 22.08 7.58 -25.13
C LYS A 113 22.92 8.27 -24.08
N ILE A 114 22.31 8.71 -22.97
CA ILE A 114 23.03 9.34 -21.86
C ILE A 114 24.09 8.38 -21.31
N PHE A 115 23.71 7.13 -21.04
CA PHE A 115 24.64 6.15 -20.48
C PHE A 115 25.78 5.80 -21.42
N THR A 116 25.51 5.73 -22.73
CA THR A 116 26.54 5.47 -23.75
C THR A 116 27.52 6.66 -23.88
N ILE A 117 27.03 7.90 -23.84
CA ILE A 117 27.86 9.11 -24.03
C ILE A 117 28.73 9.39 -22.80
N TYR A 118 28.16 9.26 -21.60
CA TYR A 118 28.81 9.73 -20.37
C TYR A 118 29.58 8.64 -19.61
N GLY A 119 29.54 7.37 -20.04
CA GLY A 119 30.37 6.29 -19.50
C GLY A 119 30.34 6.21 -17.96
N TRP A 120 31.50 6.28 -17.31
CA TRP A 120 31.63 6.26 -15.84
C TRP A 120 30.89 7.41 -15.12
N MET A 121 30.72 8.56 -15.77
CA MET A 121 29.99 9.69 -15.20
C MET A 121 28.49 9.39 -15.10
N SER A 122 27.98 8.40 -15.85
CA SER A 122 26.60 7.93 -15.74
C SER A 122 26.25 7.40 -14.34
N VAL A 123 27.22 6.84 -13.61
CA VAL A 123 27.00 6.34 -12.24
C VAL A 123 26.61 7.49 -11.31
N TRP A 124 27.30 8.63 -11.41
CA TRP A 124 27.01 9.82 -10.61
C TRP A 124 25.67 10.44 -10.98
N ILE A 125 25.35 10.52 -12.28
CA ILE A 125 24.06 11.02 -12.78
C ILE A 125 22.91 10.13 -12.26
N SER A 126 23.09 8.81 -12.32
CA SER A 126 22.13 7.82 -11.82
C SER A 126 21.94 7.95 -10.30
N GLY A 127 23.03 8.20 -9.58
CA GLY A 127 23.03 8.43 -8.14
C GLY A 127 22.26 9.67 -7.72
N ILE A 128 22.57 10.82 -8.31
CA ILE A 128 21.91 12.09 -8.03
C ILE A 128 20.41 11.98 -8.33
N SER A 129 20.07 11.38 -9.46
CA SER A 129 18.67 11.23 -9.86
C SER A 129 17.91 10.26 -8.95
N CYS A 130 18.55 9.19 -8.43
CA CYS A 130 17.97 8.36 -7.37
C CYS A 130 17.70 9.15 -6.08
N LEU A 131 18.61 10.05 -5.68
CA LEU A 131 18.43 10.90 -4.50
C LEU A 131 17.26 11.88 -4.68
N ILE A 132 17.12 12.48 -5.88
CA ILE A 132 15.99 13.35 -6.23
C ILE A 132 14.67 12.57 -6.10
N VAL A 133 14.61 11.36 -6.66
CA VAL A 133 13.43 10.50 -6.57
C VAL A 133 13.14 10.10 -5.13
N MET A 134 14.16 9.76 -4.35
CA MET A 134 14.01 9.43 -2.94
C MET A 134 13.39 10.61 -2.17
N PHE A 135 13.92 11.83 -2.36
CA PHE A 135 13.41 13.02 -1.70
C PHE A 135 11.96 13.35 -2.12
N TYR A 136 11.68 13.28 -3.43
CA TYR A 136 10.32 13.42 -3.95
C TYR A 136 9.36 12.39 -3.33
N SER A 137 9.77 11.13 -3.29
CA SER A 137 9.00 10.01 -2.73
C SER A 137 8.69 10.20 -1.25
N ILE A 138 9.67 10.65 -0.46
CA ILE A 138 9.48 10.95 0.97
C ILE A 138 8.49 12.10 1.14
N LYS A 139 8.69 13.22 0.43
CA LYS A 139 7.80 14.40 0.53
C LYS A 139 6.37 14.05 0.15
N ARG A 140 6.19 13.32 -0.94
CA ARG A 140 4.88 12.90 -1.45
C ARG A 140 4.22 11.87 -0.53
N SER A 141 4.99 10.92 0.01
CA SER A 141 4.49 9.96 1.00
C SER A 141 4.05 10.63 2.30
N ASN A 142 4.74 11.68 2.75
CA ASN A 142 4.38 12.39 3.97
C ASN A 142 3.09 13.22 3.79
N TRP A 143 2.89 13.79 2.60
CA TRP A 143 1.63 14.45 2.24
C TRP A 143 0.44 13.47 2.18
N LEU A 144 0.68 12.27 1.63
CA LEU A 144 -0.32 11.19 1.67
C LEU A 144 -0.55 10.68 3.09
N SER A 145 0.47 10.66 3.96
CA SER A 145 0.35 10.12 5.32
C SER A 145 -0.48 11.00 6.23
N SER A 146 -0.38 12.33 6.11
CA SER A 146 -1.14 13.28 6.94
C SER A 146 -2.66 13.14 6.83
N HIS A 147 -3.15 12.52 5.76
CA HIS A 147 -4.58 12.23 5.55
C HIS A 147 -4.95 10.77 5.87
N SER A 148 -3.99 9.93 6.26
CA SER A 148 -4.13 8.47 6.28
C SER A 148 -3.92 7.77 7.62
N ASP A 149 -3.40 8.47 8.63
CA ASP A 149 -2.96 7.84 9.88
C ASP A 149 -4.07 7.13 10.65
N ASN A 150 -5.32 7.47 10.36
CA ASN A 150 -6.51 6.85 10.94
C ASN A 150 -6.94 5.53 10.27
N TYR A 151 -6.38 5.15 9.12
CA TYR A 151 -6.83 3.99 8.33
C TYR A 151 -5.70 3.01 8.06
N LEU A 152 -5.86 1.76 8.51
CA LEU A 152 -4.87 0.71 8.34
C LEU A 152 -4.61 0.40 6.86
N ILE A 153 -5.67 0.38 6.06
CA ILE A 153 -5.59 0.07 4.62
C ILE A 153 -4.71 1.08 3.87
N ILE A 154 -4.85 2.37 4.15
CA ILE A 154 -4.08 3.44 3.51
C ILE A 154 -2.64 3.46 4.04
N LYS A 155 -2.45 3.32 5.36
CA LYS A 155 -1.12 3.23 5.97
C LYS A 155 -0.31 2.06 5.40
N SER A 156 -0.94 0.89 5.27
CA SER A 156 -0.32 -0.32 4.71
C SER A 156 0.03 -0.16 3.22
N PHE A 157 -0.82 0.52 2.45
CA PHE A 157 -0.55 0.84 1.05
C PHE A 157 0.67 1.76 0.92
N ASN A 158 0.69 2.88 1.64
CA ASN A 158 1.81 3.83 1.64
C ASN A 158 3.12 3.18 2.10
N SER A 159 3.06 2.31 3.11
CA SER A 159 4.22 1.53 3.55
C SER A 159 4.70 0.56 2.46
N SER A 160 3.78 -0.12 1.78
CA SER A 160 4.13 -1.07 0.70
C SER A 160 4.79 -0.34 -0.48
N ILE A 161 4.24 0.78 -0.93
CA ILE A 161 4.83 1.58 -2.02
C ILE A 161 6.23 2.07 -1.64
N ARG A 162 6.41 2.63 -0.44
CA ARG A 162 7.72 3.08 0.03
C ARG A 162 8.75 1.96 0.00
N PHE A 163 8.38 0.77 0.48
CA PHE A 163 9.24 -0.39 0.43
C PHE A 163 9.66 -0.74 -1.00
N TYR A 164 8.70 -0.82 -1.94
CA TYR A 164 9.01 -1.11 -3.34
C TYR A 164 9.89 -0.05 -3.99
N VAL A 165 9.63 1.23 -3.73
CA VAL A 165 10.42 2.32 -4.31
C VAL A 165 11.84 2.32 -3.76
N ILE A 166 12.02 2.18 -2.44
CA ILE A 166 13.37 2.07 -1.86
C ILE A 166 14.09 0.85 -2.41
N PHE A 167 13.41 -0.30 -2.47
CA PHE A 167 13.97 -1.53 -3.03
C PHE A 167 14.44 -1.33 -4.48
N ILE A 168 13.60 -0.69 -5.31
CA ILE A 168 13.92 -0.38 -6.70
C ILE A 168 15.11 0.59 -6.80
N LEU A 169 15.15 1.65 -5.99
CA LEU A 169 16.26 2.61 -5.99
C LEU A 169 17.59 1.95 -5.59
N VAL A 170 17.56 1.07 -4.59
CA VAL A 170 18.73 0.29 -4.17
C VAL A 170 19.17 -0.64 -5.29
N LEU A 171 18.25 -1.38 -5.91
CA LEU A 171 18.57 -2.24 -7.06
C LEU A 171 19.19 -1.45 -8.21
N THR A 172 18.63 -0.29 -8.56
CA THR A 172 19.17 0.55 -9.63
C THR A 172 20.57 1.09 -9.31
N TRP A 173 20.87 1.35 -8.04
CA TRP A 173 22.20 1.77 -7.61
C TRP A 173 23.25 0.66 -7.79
N PHE A 174 22.92 -0.58 -7.37
CA PHE A 174 23.82 -1.73 -7.55
C PHE A 174 24.01 -2.08 -9.03
N ILE A 175 22.94 -1.97 -9.82
CA ILE A 175 22.93 -2.18 -11.26
C ILE A 175 23.75 -1.12 -12.02
N GLY A 176 23.82 0.11 -11.52
CA GLY A 176 24.58 1.18 -12.18
C GLY A 176 26.10 1.03 -12.09
N GLN A 177 26.64 0.24 -11.15
CA GLN A 177 28.08 0.14 -10.92
C GLN A 177 28.88 -0.47 -12.10
N PRO A 178 28.44 -1.56 -12.75
CA PRO A 178 29.15 -2.14 -13.90
C PRO A 178 29.11 -1.26 -15.16
N MET A 179 28.13 -0.34 -15.26
CA MET A 179 27.98 0.56 -16.42
C MET A 179 29.13 1.58 -16.54
N GLY A 180 29.78 1.89 -15.43
CA GLY A 180 30.91 2.82 -15.42
C GLY A 180 32.28 2.17 -15.67
N ILE A 181 32.35 0.84 -15.76
CA ILE A 181 33.64 0.14 -15.70
C ILE A 181 34.33 0.01 -17.05
N ASP A 182 33.68 -0.24 -18.19
CA ASP A 182 34.41 -0.30 -19.47
C ASP A 182 33.51 -0.38 -20.71
N LEU A 183 33.19 0.77 -21.31
CA LEU A 183 32.88 0.85 -22.75
C LEU A 183 34.03 1.47 -23.56
N TYR A 184 35.00 2.10 -22.87
CA TYR A 184 36.10 2.79 -23.53
C TYR A 184 37.24 1.84 -23.91
N ASN A 185 37.48 0.76 -23.14
CA ASN A 185 38.62 -0.14 -23.39
C ASN A 185 38.25 -1.53 -23.94
N HIS A 186 37.00 -1.99 -23.86
CA HIS A 186 36.59 -3.31 -24.35
C HIS A 186 35.38 -3.22 -25.30
N SER A 187 35.62 -3.49 -26.58
CA SER A 187 34.61 -3.62 -27.64
C SER A 187 33.92 -4.99 -27.61
N GLU A 188 33.65 -5.53 -26.43
CA GLU A 188 32.98 -6.82 -26.29
C GLU A 188 31.45 -6.66 -26.34
N GLY A 189 30.77 -7.48 -27.14
CA GLY A 189 29.31 -7.46 -27.27
C GLY A 189 28.57 -7.70 -25.94
N SER A 190 29.23 -8.30 -24.95
CA SER A 190 28.75 -8.50 -23.58
C SER A 190 28.49 -7.17 -22.85
N ALA A 191 29.38 -6.19 -22.98
CA ALA A 191 29.26 -4.88 -22.34
C ALA A 191 28.10 -4.05 -22.92
N VAL A 192 27.92 -4.11 -24.24
CA VAL A 192 26.80 -3.41 -24.91
C VAL A 192 25.46 -4.02 -24.49
N PHE A 193 25.36 -5.35 -24.44
CA PHE A 193 24.15 -6.04 -23.98
C PHE A 193 23.76 -5.66 -22.54
N LEU A 194 24.74 -5.63 -21.62
CA LEU A 194 24.50 -5.24 -20.24
C LEU A 194 23.98 -3.79 -20.13
N ASN A 195 24.53 -2.86 -20.91
CA ASN A 195 24.04 -1.47 -20.94
C ASN A 195 22.60 -1.36 -21.44
N TYR A 196 22.22 -2.13 -22.47
CA TYR A 196 20.84 -2.22 -22.93
C TYR A 196 19.92 -2.73 -21.82
N PHE A 197 20.28 -3.86 -21.20
CA PHE A 197 19.51 -4.46 -20.11
C PHE A 197 19.31 -3.49 -18.96
N PHE A 198 20.38 -2.83 -18.51
CA PHE A 198 20.32 -1.90 -17.38
C PHE A 198 19.55 -0.62 -17.70
N SER A 199 19.66 -0.09 -18.92
CA SER A 199 18.86 1.07 -19.36
C SER A 199 17.36 0.76 -19.32
N ILE A 200 16.97 -0.45 -19.73
CA ILE A 200 15.57 -0.88 -19.66
C ILE A 200 15.12 -0.98 -18.20
N VAL A 201 15.90 -1.66 -17.34
CA VAL A 201 15.57 -1.80 -15.92
C VAL A 201 15.44 -0.44 -15.24
N TYR A 202 16.34 0.49 -15.55
CA TYR A 202 16.32 1.86 -15.01
C TYR A 202 15.10 2.65 -15.48
N ALA A 203 14.76 2.59 -16.78
CA ALA A 203 13.57 3.25 -17.30
C ALA A 203 12.27 2.71 -16.65
N LEU A 204 12.17 1.39 -16.50
CA LEU A 204 11.04 0.74 -15.84
C LEU A 204 10.95 1.12 -14.36
N ALA A 205 12.08 1.17 -13.66
CA ALA A 205 12.18 1.58 -12.25
C ALA A 205 11.69 3.01 -12.03
N TRP A 206 12.09 3.94 -12.88
CA TRP A 206 11.67 5.35 -12.83
C TRP A 206 10.17 5.49 -13.02
N ILE A 207 9.66 4.83 -14.06
CA ILE A 207 8.24 4.91 -14.39
C ILE A 207 7.38 4.24 -13.32
N PHE A 208 7.83 3.11 -12.76
CA PHE A 208 7.20 2.47 -11.62
C PHE A 208 7.08 3.45 -10.44
N THR A 209 8.14 4.19 -10.15
CA THR A 209 8.17 5.11 -9.01
C THR A 209 7.20 6.27 -9.20
N LEU A 210 7.19 6.88 -10.39
CA LEU A 210 6.24 7.94 -10.72
C LEU A 210 4.79 7.43 -10.67
N ALA A 211 4.52 6.27 -11.28
CA ALA A 211 3.20 5.65 -11.25
C ALA A 211 2.71 5.36 -9.82
N SER A 212 3.62 4.92 -8.96
CA SER A 212 3.31 4.57 -7.57
C SER A 212 2.86 5.77 -6.74
N PHE A 213 3.37 6.97 -7.00
CA PHE A 213 3.05 8.16 -6.21
C PHE A 213 1.98 9.06 -6.83
N ASP A 214 1.77 9.03 -8.14
CA ASP A 214 0.80 9.91 -8.80
C ASP A 214 -0.46 9.18 -9.29
N ILE A 215 -0.35 7.90 -9.65
CA ILE A 215 -1.46 7.17 -10.27
C ILE A 215 -2.09 6.18 -9.28
N PHE A 216 -1.27 5.41 -8.57
CA PHE A 216 -1.79 4.39 -7.66
C PHE A 216 -2.64 4.96 -6.52
N PRO A 217 -2.35 6.15 -5.93
CA PRO A 217 -3.23 6.75 -4.93
C PRO A 217 -4.63 7.06 -5.48
N GLY A 218 -4.74 7.44 -6.75
CA GLY A 218 -6.04 7.64 -7.40
C GLY A 218 -6.82 6.33 -7.58
N MET A 219 -6.13 5.23 -7.92
CA MET A 219 -6.75 3.90 -7.98
C MET A 219 -7.16 3.39 -6.60
N LEU A 220 -6.33 3.63 -5.59
CA LEU A 220 -6.63 3.34 -4.18
C LEU A 220 -7.91 4.03 -3.74
N LYS A 221 -8.03 5.34 -4.00
CA LYS A 221 -9.20 6.11 -3.58
C LYS A 221 -10.49 5.49 -4.12
N LYS A 222 -10.54 5.19 -5.42
CA LYS A 222 -11.69 4.52 -6.05
C LYS A 222 -12.02 3.18 -5.41
N GLU A 223 -11.01 2.38 -5.09
CA GLU A 223 -11.21 1.06 -4.49
C GLU A 223 -11.68 1.14 -3.02
N ILE A 224 -11.21 2.13 -2.27
CA ILE A 224 -11.72 2.39 -0.92
C ILE A 224 -13.15 2.93 -1.01
N ASP A 225 -13.46 3.82 -1.94
CA ASP A 225 -14.82 4.31 -2.16
C ASP A 225 -15.78 3.16 -2.51
N GLU A 226 -15.38 2.23 -3.38
CA GLU A 226 -16.19 1.05 -3.70
C GLU A 226 -16.38 0.12 -2.49
N LYS A 227 -15.33 -0.12 -1.70
CA LYS A 227 -15.36 -1.11 -0.61
C LYS A 227 -15.93 -0.56 0.70
N TYR A 228 -15.69 0.72 0.99
CA TYR A 228 -15.99 1.39 2.25
C TYR A 228 -16.92 2.60 2.08
N GLY A 229 -17.39 2.90 0.85
CA GLY A 229 -18.29 4.02 0.61
C GLY A 229 -19.61 3.93 1.38
N HIS A 230 -20.10 2.70 1.61
CA HIS A 230 -21.28 2.45 2.44
C HIS A 230 -21.09 2.81 3.93
N LEU A 231 -19.85 2.91 4.39
CA LEU A 231 -19.50 3.27 5.78
C LEU A 231 -19.31 4.78 5.95
N GLY A 232 -19.47 5.58 4.88
CA GLY A 232 -19.32 7.04 4.93
C GLY A 232 -17.91 7.52 5.32
N LEU A 233 -16.88 6.68 5.15
CA LEU A 233 -15.52 6.90 5.67
C LEU A 233 -14.67 7.91 4.88
N LEU A 234 -15.17 8.37 3.73
CA LEU A 234 -14.44 9.26 2.82
C LEU A 234 -15.30 10.48 2.46
N VAL A 235 -15.19 11.51 3.30
CA VAL A 235 -15.35 12.92 2.92
C VAL A 235 -14.01 13.60 3.12
#